data_AF-A0A938GDP5-F1
#
_entry.id   AF-A0A938GDP5-F1
#
_cell.length_a   1.000
_cell.length_b   1.000
_cell.length_c   1.000
_cell.angle_alpha   90.00
_cell.angle_beta   90.00
_cell.angle_gamma   90.00
#
_symmetry.space_group_name_H-M   'P 1'
#
loop_
_entity.id
_entity.type
_entity.pdbx_description
1 polymer ?
#
loop_
_entity_poly.entity_id
_entity_poly.type
_entity_poly.pdbx_seq_one_letter_code
_entity_poly.pdbx_strand_id
1 'polypeptide(L)'
;MSTTHSLSNRLPAVSIAFALSALVLVPMSQAQAQRSEASLPKLREALTFHASFDTGVDADFAAGDRQLYWAPSMKHPRTGKPGLPETGVVTHEKGKGRFGDALRFHKKAPEIVFYQGEKNIAYRTRDWSGTVSLWLKTDPQNDLAPSFCDPIQITPREWNDAAFFVEFEKRTNSIPFRLGAYADFKIWNPENREWGKIPFEEKPLVHIHQPPFQGDQWTHVAFAFENFNTGQKDGVAKLYLNGKLYGMLSPREQTFTWDPSKALIMLGLSYVGFYDEVAIFNRALTDAEIQSLYGLREGVRALR
;
A
#
# COMPACT_ATOMS: atom_id res chain seq x y z
N MET A 1 -84.53 1.34 -20.30
CA MET A 1 -85.15 2.67 -20.49
C MET A 1 -84.87 3.50 -19.25
N SER A 2 -84.48 4.77 -19.46
CA SER A 2 -84.23 5.90 -18.54
C SER A 2 -84.70 5.75 -17.08
N THR A 3 -84.03 6.31 -16.07
CA THR A 3 -83.63 7.72 -15.95
C THR A 3 -82.58 7.93 -14.83
N THR A 4 -81.82 9.00 -15.00
CA THR A 4 -80.87 9.65 -14.09
C THR A 4 -81.45 10.14 -12.77
N HIS A 5 -80.66 10.12 -11.69
CA HIS A 5 -80.71 11.15 -10.64
C HIS A 5 -79.29 11.50 -10.14
N SER A 6 -78.99 12.79 -10.21
CA SER A 6 -77.83 13.49 -9.66
C SER A 6 -78.03 13.74 -8.16
N LEU A 7 -77.00 13.52 -7.34
CA LEU A 7 -76.86 14.18 -6.05
C LEU A 7 -75.39 14.52 -5.78
N SER A 8 -75.17 15.81 -5.54
CA SER A 8 -73.94 16.45 -5.06
C SER A 8 -73.57 16.00 -3.66
N ASN A 9 -72.27 15.90 -3.35
CA ASN A 9 -71.77 16.09 -1.99
C ASN A 9 -70.35 16.67 -2.00
N ARG A 10 -70.18 17.81 -1.31
CA ARG A 10 -68.90 18.46 -0.97
C ARG A 10 -68.45 17.97 0.40
N LEU A 11 -67.16 17.71 0.58
CA LEU A 11 -66.47 17.61 1.88
C LEU A 11 -65.03 18.19 1.78
N PRO A 12 -64.39 18.60 2.90
CA PRO A 12 -63.67 19.86 3.04
C PRO A 12 -62.15 19.79 2.84
N ALA A 13 -61.53 20.96 2.62
CA ALA A 13 -60.09 21.14 2.53
C ALA A 13 -59.40 20.99 3.91
N VAL A 14 -58.45 20.07 4.00
CA VAL A 14 -57.55 19.91 5.15
C VAL A 14 -56.33 20.81 4.95
N SER A 15 -56.10 21.75 5.86
CA SER A 15 -54.86 22.54 5.91
C SER A 15 -53.77 21.74 6.63
N ILE A 16 -52.71 21.38 5.91
CA ILE A 16 -51.51 20.76 6.48
C ILE A 16 -50.50 21.87 6.75
N ALA A 17 -50.22 22.13 8.03
CA ALA A 17 -49.13 23.00 8.45
C ALA A 17 -47.79 22.24 8.33
N PHE A 18 -46.89 22.71 7.46
CA PHE A 18 -45.52 22.22 7.38
C PHE A 18 -44.67 22.86 8.49
N ALA A 19 -44.25 22.07 9.47
CA ALA A 19 -43.16 22.44 10.36
C ALA A 19 -41.83 22.21 9.62
N LEU A 20 -41.16 23.29 9.19
CA LEU A 20 -39.79 23.22 8.67
C LEU A 20 -38.83 22.83 9.79
N SER A 21 -38.41 21.56 9.81
CA SER A 21 -37.21 21.14 10.52
C SER A 21 -36.01 21.54 9.66
N ALA A 22 -35.25 22.54 10.09
CA ALA A 22 -34.01 22.92 9.42
C ALA A 22 -32.97 21.80 9.62
N LEU A 23 -32.85 20.91 8.63
CA LEU A 23 -31.69 20.02 8.52
C LEU A 23 -30.47 20.90 8.26
N VAL A 24 -29.61 21.04 9.26
CA VAL A 24 -28.27 21.62 9.07
C VAL A 24 -27.46 20.61 8.24
N LEU A 25 -27.49 20.78 6.92
CA LEU A 25 -26.58 20.12 5.99
C LEU A 25 -25.18 20.68 6.24
N VAL A 26 -24.42 20.05 7.13
CA VAL A 26 -22.97 20.27 7.16
C VAL A 26 -22.43 19.79 5.81
N PRO A 27 -21.77 20.65 5.01
CA PRO A 27 -21.24 20.22 3.73
C PRO A 27 -20.23 19.08 3.97
N MET A 28 -20.38 17.95 3.26
CA MET A 28 -19.54 16.74 3.41
C MET A 28 -18.03 17.05 3.45
N SER A 29 -17.60 18.12 2.78
CA SER A 29 -16.21 18.63 2.79
C SER A 29 -15.68 18.98 4.19
N GLN A 30 -16.50 19.63 5.04
CA GLN A 30 -16.08 20.01 6.40
C GLN A 30 -15.98 18.80 7.33
N ALA A 31 -16.93 17.86 7.24
CA ALA A 31 -16.90 16.64 8.03
C ALA A 31 -15.71 15.73 7.64
N GLN A 32 -15.34 15.70 6.36
CA GLN A 32 -14.19 14.94 5.88
C GLN A 32 -12.86 15.59 6.29
N ALA A 33 -12.75 16.92 6.21
CA ALA A 33 -11.58 17.65 6.70
C ALA A 33 -11.37 17.46 8.22
N GLN A 34 -12.45 17.56 9.00
CA GLN A 34 -12.41 17.42 10.46
C GLN A 34 -12.06 15.98 10.91
N ARG A 35 -12.56 14.96 10.20
CA ARG A 35 -12.13 13.56 10.42
C ARG A 35 -10.65 13.34 10.07
N SER A 36 -10.17 14.02 9.03
CA SER A 36 -8.77 13.94 8.61
C SER A 36 -7.83 14.52 9.66
N GLU A 37 -8.12 15.72 10.18
CA GLU A 37 -7.32 16.35 11.24
C GLU A 37 -7.29 15.52 12.53
N ALA A 38 -8.44 14.95 12.93
CA ALA A 38 -8.52 14.11 14.14
C ALA A 38 -7.70 12.81 14.05
N SER A 39 -7.35 12.36 12.83
CA SER A 39 -6.54 11.15 12.62
C SER A 39 -5.02 11.39 12.70
N LEU A 40 -4.56 12.62 12.48
CA LEU A 40 -3.13 12.93 12.36
C LEU A 40 -2.29 12.53 13.58
N PRO A 41 -2.72 12.80 14.83
CA PRO A 41 -1.94 12.36 16.00
C PRO A 41 -1.79 10.83 16.07
N LYS A 42 -2.86 10.09 15.76
CA LYS A 42 -2.85 8.62 15.76
C LYS A 42 -2.03 8.03 14.61
N LEU A 43 -1.91 8.74 13.50
CA LEU A 43 -1.03 8.38 12.39
C LEU A 43 0.43 8.63 12.75
N ARG A 44 0.73 9.80 13.34
CA ARG A 44 2.06 10.15 13.86
C ARG A 44 2.56 9.13 14.88
N GLU A 45 1.74 8.75 15.85
CA GLU A 45 2.09 7.76 16.87
C GLU A 45 2.36 6.36 16.30
N ALA A 46 1.72 6.02 15.18
CA ALA A 46 1.88 4.71 14.55
C ALA A 46 3.09 4.62 13.61
N LEU A 47 3.61 5.75 13.13
CA LEU A 47 4.69 5.83 12.15
C LEU A 47 6.00 5.28 12.74
N THR A 48 6.63 4.32 12.06
CA THR A 48 7.91 3.72 12.46
C THR A 48 9.04 3.95 11.46
N PHE A 49 8.70 4.31 10.22
CA PHE A 49 9.69 4.58 9.19
C PHE A 49 9.10 5.54 8.17
N HIS A 50 9.92 6.48 7.67
CA HIS A 50 9.55 7.36 6.57
C HIS A 50 10.81 7.86 5.86
N ALA A 51 10.86 7.69 4.54
CA ALA A 51 11.78 8.36 3.65
C ALA A 51 10.99 9.12 2.58
N SER A 52 11.05 10.45 2.66
CA SER A 52 10.51 11.40 1.67
C SER A 52 11.44 11.61 0.50
N PHE A 53 12.72 11.32 0.67
CA PHE A 53 13.79 11.68 -0.25
C PHE A 53 14.02 13.19 -0.44
N ASP A 54 13.25 14.08 0.18
CA ASP A 54 13.34 15.54 0.01
C ASP A 54 14.70 16.14 0.41
N THR A 55 15.41 15.50 1.34
CA THR A 55 16.67 16.02 1.91
C THR A 55 17.86 15.10 1.68
N GLY A 56 17.68 14.02 0.93
CA GLY A 56 18.69 13.00 0.69
C GLY A 56 18.07 11.61 0.59
N VAL A 57 18.91 10.58 0.54
CA VAL A 57 18.44 9.20 0.32
C VAL A 57 18.16 8.42 1.59
N ASP A 58 18.63 8.89 2.74
CA ASP A 58 18.36 8.26 4.03
C ASP A 58 16.96 8.63 4.53
N ALA A 59 16.39 7.79 5.40
CA ALA A 59 15.08 8.02 5.97
C ALA A 59 15.05 9.28 6.84
N ASP A 60 14.04 10.13 6.66
CA ASP A 60 13.76 11.29 7.52
C ASP A 60 13.47 10.86 8.96
N PHE A 61 13.06 9.61 9.14
CA PHE A 61 12.87 8.98 10.45
C PHE A 61 12.79 7.47 10.32
N ALA A 62 13.28 6.83 11.37
CA ALA A 62 13.27 5.40 11.53
C ALA A 62 13.22 5.10 13.04
N ALA A 63 12.45 4.10 13.42
CA ALA A 63 12.55 3.46 14.74
C ALA A 63 13.79 2.55 14.82
N GLY A 64 14.31 2.13 13.66
CA GLY A 64 15.56 1.39 13.48
C GLY A 64 16.61 2.20 12.72
N ASP A 65 17.27 1.54 11.79
CA ASP A 65 18.29 2.19 10.95
C ASP A 65 17.65 3.14 9.92
N ARG A 66 18.24 4.33 9.76
CA ARG A 66 17.81 5.34 8.80
C ARG A 66 18.52 5.21 7.46
N GLN A 67 19.68 4.58 7.44
CA GLN A 67 20.56 4.61 6.29
C GLN A 67 20.01 3.77 5.13
N LEU A 68 20.02 4.34 3.92
CA LEU A 68 19.80 3.57 2.70
C LEU A 68 21.08 2.81 2.35
N TYR A 69 20.92 1.56 1.92
CA TYR A 69 22.01 0.75 1.41
C TYR A 69 21.71 0.24 0.01
N TRP A 70 22.75 -0.23 -0.67
CA TRP A 70 22.62 -0.98 -1.90
C TRP A 70 23.50 -2.22 -1.91
N ALA A 71 23.10 -3.23 -2.67
CA ALA A 71 23.89 -4.45 -2.92
C ALA A 71 23.85 -4.80 -4.43
N PRO A 72 24.87 -5.50 -4.96
CA PRO A 72 24.96 -5.78 -6.40
C PRO A 72 23.91 -6.79 -6.89
N SER A 73 23.30 -7.57 -5.99
CA SER A 73 22.22 -8.50 -6.32
C SER A 73 21.42 -8.92 -5.10
N MET A 74 20.30 -9.60 -5.33
CA MET A 74 19.48 -10.30 -4.32
C MET A 74 20.15 -11.55 -3.71
N LYS A 75 21.38 -11.92 -4.12
CA LYS A 75 22.06 -13.12 -3.61
C LYS A 75 22.41 -12.96 -2.13
N HIS A 76 22.29 -14.06 -1.37
CA HIS A 76 22.72 -14.13 0.02
C HIS A 76 24.21 -14.49 0.14
N PRO A 77 24.92 -13.96 1.16
CA PRO A 77 24.48 -12.90 2.07
C PRO A 77 24.35 -11.54 1.36
N ARG A 78 23.36 -10.75 1.78
CA ARG A 78 23.08 -9.43 1.21
C ARG A 78 23.94 -8.38 1.90
N THR A 79 25.21 -8.30 1.52
CA THR A 79 26.12 -7.28 2.08
C THR A 79 25.88 -5.94 1.39
N GLY A 80 25.35 -4.98 2.14
CA GLY A 80 25.04 -3.63 1.65
C GLY A 80 26.22 -2.66 1.78
N LYS A 81 26.30 -1.70 0.86
CA LYS A 81 27.09 -0.47 1.00
C LYS A 81 26.15 0.72 1.20
N PRO A 82 26.48 1.72 2.03
CA PRO A 82 25.66 2.92 2.19
C PRO A 82 25.40 3.66 0.87
N GLY A 83 24.22 4.26 0.75
CA GLY A 83 23.81 5.12 -0.36
C GLY A 83 23.22 4.37 -1.56
N LEU A 84 23.32 5.00 -2.73
CA LEU A 84 22.85 4.46 -4.01
C LEU A 84 23.98 3.77 -4.79
N PRO A 85 23.66 2.86 -5.74
CA PRO A 85 24.64 2.26 -6.62
C PRO A 85 25.40 3.30 -7.44
N GLU A 86 26.73 3.19 -7.47
CA GLU A 86 27.61 4.06 -8.26
C GLU A 86 27.37 3.95 -9.78
N THR A 87 26.69 2.89 -10.23
CA THR A 87 26.34 2.65 -11.63
C THR A 87 25.28 3.61 -12.17
N GLY A 88 24.59 4.37 -11.31
CA GLY A 88 23.55 5.31 -11.69
C GLY A 88 22.25 4.65 -12.17
N VAL A 89 22.07 3.35 -11.92
CA VAL A 89 20.81 2.62 -12.21
C VAL A 89 19.64 3.12 -11.36
N VAL A 90 19.95 3.67 -10.19
CA VAL A 90 19.03 4.44 -9.35
C VAL A 90 19.66 5.80 -9.07
N THR A 91 18.92 6.89 -9.29
CA THR A 91 19.36 8.26 -8.97
C THR A 91 18.38 8.93 -8.01
N HIS A 92 18.88 9.95 -7.31
CA HIS A 92 18.09 10.90 -6.54
C HIS A 92 17.83 12.13 -7.41
N GLU A 93 16.56 12.37 -7.73
CA GLU A 93 16.13 13.37 -8.71
C GLU A 93 15.44 14.55 -8.01
N LYS A 94 16.13 15.70 -7.99
CA LYS A 94 15.65 16.91 -7.32
C LYS A 94 14.41 17.51 -7.96
N GLY A 95 13.41 17.86 -7.16
CA GLY A 95 12.17 18.50 -7.62
C GLY A 95 11.30 17.61 -8.51
N LYS A 96 11.55 16.30 -8.55
CA LYS A 96 10.80 15.33 -9.37
C LYS A 96 9.83 14.47 -8.58
N GLY A 97 9.77 14.63 -7.26
CA GLY A 97 8.91 13.85 -6.38
C GLY A 97 7.43 14.15 -6.52
N ARG A 98 6.63 13.33 -5.83
CA ARG A 98 5.24 13.66 -5.52
C ARG A 98 5.22 14.87 -4.59
N PHE A 99 6.17 14.93 -3.68
CA PHE A 99 6.58 16.11 -2.92
C PHE A 99 8.10 16.22 -3.07
N GLY A 100 8.63 17.44 -3.26
CA GLY A 100 10.06 17.69 -3.41
C GLY A 100 10.81 16.73 -4.34
N ASP A 101 11.66 15.88 -3.79
CA ASP A 101 12.60 15.03 -4.54
C ASP A 101 12.08 13.58 -4.66
N ALA A 102 12.73 12.73 -5.45
CA ALA A 102 12.36 11.31 -5.53
C ALA A 102 13.54 10.42 -5.93
N LEU A 103 13.38 9.11 -5.77
CA LEU A 103 14.22 8.14 -6.45
C LEU A 103 13.72 7.91 -7.88
N ARG A 104 14.65 7.74 -8.82
CA ARG A 104 14.36 7.28 -10.18
C ARG A 104 15.09 5.98 -10.45
N PHE A 105 14.32 4.94 -10.76
CA PHE A 105 14.82 3.66 -11.26
C PHE A 105 14.83 3.72 -12.79
N HIS A 106 16.01 3.70 -13.40
CA HIS A 106 16.17 3.97 -14.83
C HIS A 106 15.97 2.75 -15.72
N LYS A 107 16.33 1.56 -15.21
CA LYS A 107 16.24 0.30 -15.94
C LYS A 107 16.21 -0.87 -14.97
N LYS A 108 15.69 -2.00 -15.44
CA LYS A 108 15.87 -3.28 -14.75
C LYS A 108 17.37 -3.57 -14.60
N ALA A 109 17.79 -3.82 -13.37
CA ALA A 109 19.16 -4.08 -12.99
C ALA A 109 19.20 -5.14 -11.87
N PRO A 110 20.29 -5.91 -11.73
CA PRO A 110 20.45 -6.84 -10.62
C PRO A 110 20.63 -6.12 -9.28
N GLU A 111 21.20 -4.90 -9.27
CA GLU A 111 21.43 -4.13 -8.06
C GLU A 111 20.11 -3.85 -7.32
N ILE A 112 20.20 -3.87 -5.99
CA ILE A 112 19.07 -3.60 -5.11
C ILE A 112 19.41 -2.44 -4.20
N VAL A 113 18.41 -1.61 -3.90
CA VAL A 113 18.46 -0.58 -2.85
C VAL A 113 17.50 -0.96 -1.75
N PHE A 114 17.89 -0.76 -0.50
CA PHE A 114 17.10 -1.22 0.63
C PHE A 114 17.40 -0.45 1.92
N TYR A 115 16.43 -0.49 2.83
CA TYR A 115 16.61 -0.16 4.24
C TYR A 115 16.61 -1.43 5.08
N GLN A 116 17.25 -1.37 6.25
CA GLN A 116 17.11 -2.44 7.24
C GLN A 116 15.67 -2.44 7.79
N GLY A 117 15.10 -3.63 7.94
CA GLY A 117 13.74 -3.84 8.43
C GLY A 117 13.65 -3.91 9.96
N GLU A 118 14.76 -4.20 10.64
CA GLU A 118 14.80 -4.29 12.10
C GLU A 118 14.26 -3.00 12.74
N LYS A 119 13.26 -3.12 13.61
CA LYS A 119 12.46 -2.04 14.22
C LYS A 119 11.64 -1.18 13.24
N ASN A 120 12.09 -0.95 12.01
CA ASN A 120 11.37 -0.15 11.00
C ASN A 120 10.05 -0.78 10.58
N ILE A 121 10.00 -2.11 10.47
CA ILE A 121 8.79 -2.88 10.16
C ILE A 121 7.95 -3.20 11.40
N ALA A 122 8.48 -2.91 12.60
CA ALA A 122 7.83 -3.20 13.88
C ALA A 122 7.32 -4.65 14.00
N TYR A 123 8.07 -5.61 13.46
CA TYR A 123 7.75 -7.03 13.51
C TYR A 123 7.48 -7.48 14.95
N ARG A 124 6.43 -8.30 15.12
CA ARG A 124 6.09 -8.95 16.39
C ARG A 124 5.90 -10.44 16.16
N THR A 125 6.34 -11.25 17.10
CA THR A 125 6.14 -12.71 17.06
C THR A 125 4.71 -13.14 17.41
N ARG A 126 3.85 -12.19 17.82
CA ARG A 126 2.42 -12.39 18.11
C ARG A 126 1.64 -11.13 17.77
N ASP A 127 0.39 -11.30 17.33
CA ASP A 127 -0.59 -10.23 17.09
C ASP A 127 -0.01 -9.06 16.31
N TRP A 128 0.61 -9.39 15.18
CA TRP A 128 1.33 -8.44 14.37
C TRP A 128 0.42 -7.83 13.30
N SER A 129 0.42 -6.51 13.25
CA SER A 129 -0.33 -5.71 12.29
C SER A 129 0.53 -4.53 11.85
N GLY A 130 0.24 -3.97 10.68
CA GLY A 130 1.02 -2.87 10.15
C GLY A 130 0.43 -2.29 8.88
N THR A 131 1.06 -1.23 8.39
CA THR A 131 0.73 -0.63 7.09
C THR A 131 1.99 -0.15 6.42
N VAL A 132 2.08 -0.35 5.10
CA VAL A 132 3.13 0.19 4.25
C VAL A 132 2.48 1.09 3.21
N SER A 133 3.10 2.24 2.95
CA SER A 133 2.63 3.25 2.01
C SER A 133 3.82 3.73 1.17
N LEU A 134 3.58 4.01 -0.10
CA LEU A 134 4.56 4.55 -1.04
C LEU A 134 3.85 5.25 -2.21
N TRP A 135 4.57 6.07 -2.95
CA TRP A 135 4.10 6.67 -4.19
C TRP A 135 4.94 6.18 -5.37
N LEU A 136 4.26 5.90 -6.48
CA LEU A 136 4.87 5.37 -7.70
C LEU A 136 4.42 6.17 -8.91
N LYS A 137 5.33 6.41 -9.85
CA LYS A 137 5.00 7.00 -11.16
C LYS A 137 5.79 6.28 -12.26
N THR A 138 5.07 5.51 -13.06
CA THR A 138 5.61 4.68 -14.15
C THR A 138 4.56 4.56 -15.25
N ASP A 139 5.01 4.39 -16.49
CA ASP A 139 4.20 3.86 -17.57
C ASP A 139 4.46 2.35 -17.67
N PRO A 140 3.59 1.47 -17.13
CA PRO A 140 3.89 0.04 -17.11
C PRO A 140 4.08 -0.56 -18.51
N GLN A 141 3.35 -0.02 -19.50
CA GLN A 141 3.38 -0.53 -20.87
C GLN A 141 4.70 -0.20 -21.56
N ASN A 142 5.27 0.97 -21.30
CA ASN A 142 6.47 1.43 -21.98
C ASN A 142 7.76 1.26 -21.15
N ASP A 143 7.69 1.42 -19.83
CA ASP A 143 8.87 1.46 -18.97
C ASP A 143 9.29 0.08 -18.42
N LEU A 144 8.33 -0.77 -18.05
CA LEU A 144 8.65 -2.03 -17.37
C LEU A 144 9.15 -3.10 -18.36
N ALA A 145 10.07 -3.95 -17.91
CA ALA A 145 10.47 -5.13 -18.69
C ALA A 145 9.44 -6.26 -18.55
N PRO A 146 9.22 -7.14 -19.55
CA PRO A 146 8.39 -8.33 -19.40
C PRO A 146 8.95 -9.27 -18.32
N SER A 147 8.33 -9.29 -17.14
CA SER A 147 8.59 -10.15 -15.97
C SER A 147 7.77 -9.64 -14.77
N PHE A 148 8.09 -10.13 -13.58
CA PHE A 148 7.73 -9.50 -12.31
C PHE A 148 8.64 -8.28 -12.06
N CYS A 149 8.04 -7.20 -11.57
CA CYS A 149 8.70 -5.98 -11.14
C CYS A 149 8.12 -5.57 -9.81
N ASP A 150 8.92 -5.53 -8.74
CA ASP A 150 8.44 -5.33 -7.37
C ASP A 150 8.87 -3.94 -6.90
N PRO A 151 7.98 -2.92 -6.94
CA PRO A 151 8.28 -1.62 -6.34
C PRO A 151 8.74 -1.72 -4.89
N ILE A 152 8.21 -2.67 -4.12
CA ILE A 152 8.70 -2.96 -2.77
C ILE A 152 8.55 -4.45 -2.48
N GLN A 153 9.60 -5.03 -1.88
CA GLN A 153 9.60 -6.38 -1.33
C GLN A 153 10.21 -6.35 0.07
N ILE A 154 9.57 -7.02 1.02
CA ILE A 154 9.96 -7.03 2.43
C ILE A 154 10.06 -8.48 2.89
N THR A 155 11.28 -8.94 3.16
CA THR A 155 11.56 -10.31 3.60
C THR A 155 12.95 -10.39 4.24
N PRO A 156 13.17 -11.30 5.21
CA PRO A 156 14.51 -11.62 5.71
C PRO A 156 15.25 -12.67 4.89
N ARG A 157 14.59 -13.28 3.89
CA ARG A 157 15.12 -14.42 3.14
C ARG A 157 14.64 -14.41 1.69
N GLU A 158 13.50 -14.98 1.37
CA GLU A 158 13.08 -15.19 -0.02
C GLU A 158 11.70 -14.60 -0.27
N TRP A 159 11.39 -14.33 -1.55
CA TRP A 159 10.14 -13.70 -1.97
C TRP A 159 8.90 -14.55 -1.66
N ASN A 160 9.04 -15.87 -1.48
CA ASN A 160 7.95 -16.81 -1.24
C ASN A 160 7.97 -17.44 0.16
N ASP A 161 8.75 -16.88 1.08
CA ASP A 161 8.90 -17.42 2.43
C ASP A 161 8.91 -16.28 3.46
N ALA A 162 7.76 -16.03 4.07
CA ALA A 162 7.52 -14.93 5.00
C ALA A 162 7.82 -13.56 4.38
N ALA A 163 7.08 -13.21 3.33
CA ALA A 163 7.36 -12.03 2.52
C ALA A 163 6.11 -11.21 2.22
N PHE A 164 6.31 -9.90 2.17
CA PHE A 164 5.37 -8.96 1.54
C PHE A 164 5.97 -8.42 0.25
N PHE A 165 5.14 -8.16 -0.74
CA PHE A 165 5.50 -7.34 -1.88
C PHE A 165 4.28 -6.73 -2.53
N VAL A 166 4.46 -5.58 -3.18
CA VAL A 166 3.59 -5.20 -4.28
C VAL A 166 4.39 -5.27 -5.57
N GLU A 167 3.74 -5.68 -6.64
CA GLU A 167 4.41 -5.96 -7.90
C GLU A 167 3.52 -5.72 -9.11
N PHE A 168 4.17 -5.41 -10.23
CA PHE A 168 3.62 -5.54 -11.57
C PHE A 168 4.04 -6.89 -12.14
N GLU A 169 3.12 -7.58 -12.81
CA GLU A 169 3.48 -8.71 -13.67
C GLU A 169 3.25 -8.32 -15.12
N LYS A 170 4.29 -7.86 -15.80
CA LYS A 170 4.17 -7.48 -17.21
C LYS A 170 4.13 -8.73 -18.09
N ARG A 171 2.94 -9.02 -18.61
CA ARG A 171 2.68 -10.05 -19.62
C ARG A 171 2.47 -9.41 -20.98
N THR A 172 2.37 -10.23 -22.02
CA THR A 172 2.14 -9.77 -23.40
C THR A 172 0.87 -8.91 -23.54
N ASN A 173 -0.22 -9.27 -22.86
CA ASN A 173 -1.55 -8.67 -23.06
C ASN A 173 -2.17 -8.07 -21.79
N SER A 174 -1.46 -8.10 -20.67
CA SER A 174 -1.93 -7.55 -19.40
C SER A 174 -0.77 -7.22 -18.48
N ILE A 175 -0.96 -6.21 -17.65
CA ILE A 175 0.03 -5.79 -16.64
C ILE A 175 -0.72 -5.64 -15.30
N PRO A 176 -1.19 -6.74 -14.71
CA PRO A 176 -1.83 -6.66 -13.41
C PRO A 176 -0.86 -6.13 -12.34
N PHE A 177 -1.45 -5.52 -11.33
CA PHE A 177 -0.78 -5.12 -10.11
C PHE A 177 -1.25 -5.99 -8.94
N ARG A 178 -0.35 -6.39 -8.06
CA ARG A 178 -0.64 -7.37 -7.02
C ARG A 178 -0.06 -6.96 -5.67
N LEU A 179 -0.68 -7.48 -4.61
CA LEU A 179 -0.11 -7.53 -3.26
C LEU A 179 0.07 -8.99 -2.88
N GLY A 180 1.31 -9.40 -2.62
CA GLY A 180 1.65 -10.67 -2.02
C GLY A 180 1.86 -10.54 -0.52
N ALA A 181 1.30 -11.50 0.23
CA ALA A 181 1.54 -11.66 1.66
C ALA A 181 1.69 -13.15 1.95
N TYR A 182 2.90 -13.67 1.74
CA TYR A 182 3.21 -15.10 1.80
C TYR A 182 3.69 -15.41 3.22
N ALA A 183 2.96 -16.26 3.93
CA ALA A 183 3.40 -16.84 5.19
C ALA A 183 4.74 -17.57 5.04
N ASP A 184 5.27 -18.12 6.14
CA ASP A 184 6.34 -19.11 6.06
C ASP A 184 6.00 -20.17 5.00
N PHE A 185 6.98 -20.60 4.20
CA PHE A 185 6.74 -21.42 3.01
C PHE A 185 5.90 -22.67 3.31
N LYS A 186 6.17 -23.31 4.45
CA LYS A 186 5.48 -24.52 4.90
C LYS A 186 4.04 -24.28 5.38
N ILE A 187 3.64 -23.03 5.62
CA ILE A 187 2.27 -22.66 5.99
C ILE A 187 1.43 -22.45 4.74
N TRP A 188 1.89 -21.64 3.78
CA TRP A 188 1.08 -21.35 2.59
C TRP A 188 1.21 -22.42 1.49
N ASN A 189 2.33 -23.16 1.43
CA ASN A 189 2.56 -24.23 0.45
C ASN A 189 3.24 -25.47 1.09
N PRO A 190 2.57 -26.15 2.04
CA PRO A 190 3.15 -27.29 2.76
C PRO A 190 3.63 -28.42 1.85
N GLU A 191 2.88 -28.65 0.77
CA GLU A 191 3.11 -29.74 -0.20
C GLU A 191 4.09 -29.35 -1.33
N ASN A 192 4.67 -28.14 -1.29
CA ASN A 192 5.56 -27.64 -2.34
C ASN A 192 4.93 -27.75 -3.75
N ARG A 193 3.64 -27.39 -3.86
CA ARG A 193 2.92 -27.39 -5.13
C ARG A 193 3.56 -26.40 -6.08
N GLU A 194 3.65 -26.78 -7.35
CA GLU A 194 4.16 -25.94 -8.41
C GLU A 194 3.28 -24.69 -8.60
N TRP A 195 3.88 -23.50 -8.57
CA TRP A 195 3.16 -22.23 -8.58
C TRP A 195 2.14 -22.07 -9.72
N GLY A 196 2.49 -22.53 -10.93
CA GLY A 196 1.63 -22.47 -12.11
C GLY A 196 0.37 -23.34 -12.00
N LYS A 197 0.39 -24.36 -11.13
CA LYS A 197 -0.71 -25.31 -10.93
C LYS A 197 -1.62 -24.96 -9.75
N ILE A 198 -1.22 -24.02 -8.90
CA ILE A 198 -2.03 -23.58 -7.76
C ILE A 198 -3.15 -22.66 -8.30
N PRO A 199 -4.44 -22.96 -8.00
CA PRO A 199 -5.56 -22.07 -8.34
C PRO A 199 -5.37 -20.67 -7.76
N PHE A 200 -5.88 -19.65 -8.45
CA PHE A 200 -5.58 -18.27 -8.08
C PHE A 200 -6.13 -17.90 -6.69
N GLU A 201 -7.33 -18.37 -6.38
CA GLU A 201 -8.02 -18.22 -5.10
C GLU A 201 -7.24 -18.79 -3.90
N GLU A 202 -6.39 -19.79 -4.14
CA GLU A 202 -5.54 -20.37 -3.10
C GLU A 202 -4.25 -19.58 -2.91
N LYS A 203 -3.81 -18.82 -3.92
CA LYS A 203 -2.56 -18.03 -3.84
C LYS A 203 -2.69 -16.93 -2.79
N PRO A 204 -1.61 -16.65 -2.02
CA PRO A 204 -1.59 -15.57 -1.04
C PRO A 204 -1.41 -14.19 -1.69
N LEU A 205 -2.27 -13.88 -2.69
CA LEU A 205 -2.19 -12.70 -3.54
C LEU A 205 -3.54 -11.98 -3.65
N VAL A 206 -3.49 -10.65 -3.62
CA VAL A 206 -4.54 -9.78 -4.16
C VAL A 206 -4.19 -9.44 -5.61
N HIS A 207 -5.19 -9.44 -6.50
CA HIS A 207 -5.01 -9.18 -7.93
C HIS A 207 -5.81 -7.97 -8.40
N ILE A 208 -5.16 -7.03 -9.08
CA ILE A 208 -5.81 -5.93 -9.78
C ILE A 208 -5.52 -6.09 -11.27
N HIS A 209 -6.55 -6.44 -12.05
CA HIS A 209 -6.40 -6.68 -13.49
C HIS A 209 -6.09 -5.42 -14.30
N GLN A 210 -6.66 -4.29 -13.90
CA GLN A 210 -6.55 -3.00 -14.60
C GLN A 210 -6.16 -1.91 -13.59
N PRO A 211 -4.88 -1.86 -13.18
CA PRO A 211 -4.42 -0.86 -12.23
C PRO A 211 -4.30 0.52 -12.92
N PRO A 212 -4.44 1.64 -12.18
CA PRO A 212 -4.65 2.98 -12.74
C PRO A 212 -3.35 3.73 -13.17
N PHE A 213 -2.22 3.03 -13.35
CA PHE A 213 -0.92 3.65 -13.66
C PHE A 213 -0.83 4.12 -15.12
N GLN A 214 -0.43 5.38 -15.35
CA GLN A 214 -0.51 6.05 -16.67
C GLN A 214 0.74 6.88 -17.05
N GLY A 215 1.88 6.71 -16.38
CA GLY A 215 3.16 7.36 -16.75
C GLY A 215 3.32 8.82 -16.36
N ASP A 216 2.27 9.63 -16.48
CA ASP A 216 2.27 11.07 -16.19
C ASP A 216 1.80 11.40 -14.76
N GLN A 217 1.17 10.45 -14.07
CA GLN A 217 0.57 10.62 -12.75
C GLN A 217 1.27 9.79 -11.68
N TRP A 218 1.29 10.36 -10.47
CA TRP A 218 1.67 9.66 -9.25
C TRP A 218 0.47 8.87 -8.73
N THR A 219 0.70 7.58 -8.44
CA THR A 219 -0.26 6.70 -7.80
C THR A 219 0.22 6.38 -6.40
N HIS A 220 -0.62 6.66 -5.41
CA HIS A 220 -0.38 6.23 -4.03
C HIS A 220 -0.72 4.74 -3.93
N VAL A 221 0.20 3.96 -3.37
CA VAL A 221 0.00 2.55 -3.06
C VAL A 221 0.11 2.40 -1.56
N ALA A 222 -0.85 1.72 -0.95
CA ALA A 222 -0.74 1.31 0.44
C ALA A 222 -1.26 -0.10 0.62
N PHE A 223 -0.68 -0.85 1.55
CA PHE A 223 -1.28 -2.07 2.06
C PHE A 223 -1.28 -2.10 3.58
N ALA A 224 -2.40 -2.55 4.14
CA ALA A 224 -2.57 -2.74 5.58
C ALA A 224 -2.76 -4.24 5.86
N PHE A 225 -2.11 -4.76 6.90
CA PHE A 225 -2.23 -6.15 7.32
C PHE A 225 -2.58 -6.26 8.80
N GLU A 226 -3.41 -7.24 9.13
CA GLU A 226 -3.98 -7.45 10.46
C GLU A 226 -3.89 -8.93 10.83
N ASN A 227 -3.70 -9.22 12.12
CA ASN A 227 -3.76 -10.57 12.70
C ASN A 227 -2.71 -11.54 12.13
N PHE A 228 -1.49 -11.05 11.89
CA PHE A 228 -0.37 -11.94 11.58
C PHE A 228 0.20 -12.52 12.87
N ASN A 229 0.75 -13.73 12.81
CA ASN A 229 1.33 -14.43 13.96
C ASN A 229 0.35 -14.72 15.11
N THR A 230 -0.94 -14.86 14.82
CA THR A 230 -1.97 -15.31 15.78
C THR A 230 -2.03 -16.83 15.92
N GLY A 231 -1.52 -17.57 14.92
CA GLY A 231 -1.72 -19.01 14.78
C GLY A 231 -3.14 -19.40 14.34
N GLN A 232 -3.97 -18.43 13.93
CA GLN A 232 -5.34 -18.65 13.47
C GLN A 232 -5.50 -18.27 12.00
N LYS A 233 -6.62 -18.67 11.38
CA LYS A 233 -6.96 -18.33 9.99
C LYS A 233 -7.68 -16.98 9.85
N ASP A 234 -7.19 -15.97 10.53
CA ASP A 234 -7.79 -14.64 10.65
C ASP A 234 -6.89 -13.52 10.10
N GLY A 235 -5.69 -13.86 9.62
CA GLY A 235 -4.75 -12.95 8.99
C GLY A 235 -5.31 -12.40 7.68
N VAL A 236 -5.34 -11.07 7.54
CA VAL A 236 -5.83 -10.37 6.35
C VAL A 236 -4.83 -9.31 5.88
N ALA A 237 -4.84 -9.04 4.57
CA ALA A 237 -4.06 -7.96 3.97
C ALA A 237 -4.91 -7.25 2.92
N LYS A 238 -5.00 -5.92 2.99
CA LYS A 238 -5.80 -5.06 2.11
C LYS A 238 -4.88 -4.22 1.24
N LEU A 239 -5.18 -4.10 -0.06
CA LEU A 239 -4.46 -3.29 -1.02
C LEU A 239 -5.29 -2.06 -1.41
N TYR A 240 -4.67 -0.89 -1.30
CA TYR A 240 -5.27 0.40 -1.61
C TYR A 240 -4.47 1.11 -2.70
N LEU A 241 -5.18 1.77 -3.61
CA LEU A 241 -4.59 2.70 -4.58
C LEU A 241 -5.33 4.04 -4.51
N ASN A 242 -4.58 5.14 -4.44
CA ASN A 242 -5.11 6.51 -4.32
C ASN A 242 -6.14 6.66 -3.19
N GLY A 243 -5.83 6.09 -2.02
CA GLY A 243 -6.68 6.11 -0.84
C GLY A 243 -7.91 5.19 -0.89
N LYS A 244 -8.14 4.43 -1.97
CA LYS A 244 -9.32 3.55 -2.14
C LYS A 244 -8.94 2.08 -2.03
N LEU A 245 -9.79 1.28 -1.39
CA LEU A 245 -9.63 -0.18 -1.32
C LEU A 245 -9.85 -0.80 -2.70
N TYR A 246 -8.87 -1.58 -3.19
CA TYR A 246 -8.95 -2.32 -4.46
C TYR A 246 -9.12 -3.82 -4.27
N GLY A 247 -8.67 -4.36 -3.15
CA GLY A 247 -8.84 -5.78 -2.86
C GLY A 247 -8.29 -6.18 -1.50
N MET A 248 -8.64 -7.39 -1.09
CA MET A 248 -8.25 -7.96 0.20
C MET A 248 -7.94 -9.43 0.02
N LEU A 249 -6.88 -9.88 0.67
CA LEU A 249 -6.56 -11.28 0.80
C LEU A 249 -7.57 -11.93 1.74
N SER A 250 -8.16 -13.06 1.32
CA SER A 250 -9.09 -13.79 2.18
C SER A 250 -8.42 -14.23 3.49
N PRO A 251 -9.16 -14.19 4.63
CA PRO A 251 -8.63 -14.60 5.93
C PRO A 251 -7.97 -15.98 5.86
N ARG A 252 -6.74 -16.06 6.35
CA ARG A 252 -5.93 -17.27 6.34
C ARG A 252 -4.85 -17.22 7.40
N GLU A 253 -4.20 -18.35 7.63
CA GLU A 253 -3.07 -18.39 8.55
C GLU A 253 -1.90 -17.61 7.95
N GLN A 254 -1.41 -16.64 8.72
CA GLN A 254 -0.31 -15.76 8.33
C GLN A 254 0.77 -15.77 9.41
N THR A 255 1.44 -16.92 9.54
CA THR A 255 2.58 -17.11 10.44
C THR A 255 3.87 -16.78 9.71
N PHE A 256 4.63 -15.83 10.25
CA PHE A 256 5.90 -15.30 9.77
C PHE A 256 6.94 -15.48 10.88
N THR A 257 7.96 -16.30 10.66
CA THR A 257 9.06 -16.53 11.61
C THR A 257 10.31 -15.77 11.21
N TRP A 258 10.29 -14.46 11.40
CA TRP A 258 11.41 -13.60 11.00
C TRP A 258 12.54 -13.60 12.02
N ASP A 259 13.76 -13.55 11.51
CA ASP A 259 14.90 -12.94 12.20
C ASP A 259 14.89 -11.46 11.81
N PRO A 260 14.48 -10.53 12.71
CA PRO A 260 14.31 -9.12 12.35
C PRO A 260 15.61 -8.46 11.86
N SER A 261 16.77 -8.93 12.33
CA SER A 261 18.09 -8.41 11.94
C SER A 261 18.44 -8.68 10.48
N LYS A 262 17.75 -9.63 9.84
CA LYS A 262 17.93 -9.96 8.42
C LYS A 262 16.85 -9.37 7.53
N ALA A 263 15.76 -8.85 8.10
CA ALA A 263 14.65 -8.30 7.35
C ALA A 263 15.11 -7.06 6.57
N LEU A 264 14.84 -7.02 5.27
CA LEU A 264 15.13 -5.86 4.43
C LEU A 264 13.84 -5.27 3.86
N ILE A 265 13.82 -3.95 3.70
CA ILE A 265 12.80 -3.20 2.96
C ILE A 265 13.42 -2.84 1.62
N MET A 266 13.24 -3.69 0.62
CA MET A 266 13.88 -3.54 -0.69
C MET A 266 12.99 -2.74 -1.62
N LEU A 267 13.58 -1.80 -2.35
CA LEU A 267 12.86 -0.88 -3.21
C LEU A 267 13.22 -1.16 -4.68
N GLY A 268 12.19 -1.17 -5.52
CA GLY A 268 12.28 -1.15 -6.98
C GLY A 268 13.01 -2.33 -7.63
N LEU A 269 12.76 -3.56 -7.16
CA LEU A 269 13.33 -4.76 -7.77
C LEU A 269 12.80 -4.94 -9.19
N SER A 270 13.67 -4.77 -10.19
CA SER A 270 13.28 -4.72 -11.62
C SER A 270 12.26 -3.63 -11.98
N TYR A 271 11.91 -2.73 -11.05
CA TYR A 271 11.01 -1.62 -11.30
C TYR A 271 11.70 -0.55 -12.14
N VAL A 272 10.93 0.13 -12.99
CA VAL A 272 11.38 1.29 -13.77
C VAL A 272 10.33 2.37 -13.60
N GLY A 273 10.74 3.53 -13.09
CA GLY A 273 9.82 4.59 -12.71
C GLY A 273 10.37 5.47 -11.59
N PHE A 274 9.57 6.47 -11.22
CA PHE A 274 9.81 7.27 -10.03
C PHE A 274 9.18 6.62 -8.80
N TYR A 275 9.85 6.77 -7.67
CA TYR A 275 9.50 6.20 -6.39
C TYR A 275 9.67 7.26 -5.31
N ASP A 276 8.67 7.40 -4.44
CA ASP A 276 8.66 8.47 -3.45
C ASP A 276 7.91 8.08 -2.17
N GLU A 277 8.18 8.78 -1.07
CA GLU A 277 7.35 8.79 0.15
C GLU A 277 7.05 7.41 0.74
N VAL A 278 8.08 6.57 0.91
CA VAL A 278 7.90 5.27 1.57
C VAL A 278 7.74 5.46 3.07
N ALA A 279 6.66 4.93 3.63
CA ALA A 279 6.33 5.01 5.04
C ALA A 279 5.77 3.69 5.57
N ILE A 280 6.07 3.40 6.85
CA ILE A 280 5.61 2.20 7.54
C ILE A 280 5.00 2.57 8.89
N PHE A 281 3.90 1.91 9.23
CA PHE A 281 3.15 2.09 10.47
C PHE A 281 3.04 0.75 11.23
N ASN A 282 3.11 0.80 12.56
CA ASN A 282 3.10 -0.36 13.46
C ASN A 282 1.71 -0.94 13.78
N ARG A 283 0.69 -0.53 13.04
CA ARG A 283 -0.67 -1.05 13.11
C ARG A 283 -1.32 -0.99 11.73
N ALA A 284 -2.40 -1.73 11.56
CA ALA A 284 -3.25 -1.54 10.40
C ALA A 284 -3.97 -0.19 10.47
N LEU A 285 -3.80 0.61 9.43
CA LEU A 285 -4.59 1.82 9.23
C LEU A 285 -5.96 1.44 8.68
N THR A 286 -6.99 2.13 9.16
CA THR A 286 -8.36 1.98 8.67
C THR A 286 -8.52 2.61 7.27
N ASP A 287 -9.58 2.27 6.55
CA ASP A 287 -9.87 2.87 5.23
C ASP A 287 -9.91 4.40 5.28
N ALA A 288 -10.47 4.98 6.36
CA ALA A 288 -10.52 6.42 6.57
C ALA A 288 -9.12 7.01 6.81
N GLU A 289 -8.27 6.32 7.58
CA GLU A 289 -6.89 6.76 7.82
C GLU A 289 -6.02 6.64 6.56
N ILE A 290 -6.22 5.62 5.72
CA ILE A 290 -5.58 5.50 4.41
C ILE A 290 -6.01 6.65 3.48
N GLN A 291 -7.31 6.97 3.47
CA GLN A 291 -7.83 8.13 2.71
C GLN A 291 -7.21 9.44 3.20
N SER A 292 -7.05 9.62 4.51
CA SER A 292 -6.40 10.78 5.12
C SER A 292 -4.90 10.85 4.80
N LEU A 293 -4.19 9.72 4.87
CA LEU A 293 -2.78 9.61 4.51
C LEU A 293 -2.55 10.00 3.04
N TYR A 294 -3.37 9.50 2.12
CA TYR A 294 -3.36 9.87 0.71
C TYR A 294 -3.60 11.37 0.50
N GLY A 295 -4.45 11.98 1.33
CA GLY A 295 -4.83 13.39 1.24
C GLY A 295 -3.84 14.39 1.85
N LEU A 296 -2.73 13.93 2.45
CA LEU A 296 -1.73 14.83 3.05
C LEU A 296 -1.11 15.71 1.96
N ARG A 297 -1.26 17.03 2.12
CA ARG A 297 -0.81 18.02 1.12
C ARG A 297 0.71 18.16 1.03
N GLU A 298 1.39 17.77 2.09
CA GLU A 298 2.83 17.82 2.22
C GLU A 298 3.43 16.43 2.36
N GLY A 299 2.67 15.36 2.11
CA GLY A 299 3.11 13.99 2.35
C GLY A 299 3.21 13.64 3.83
N VAL A 300 3.90 12.54 4.12
CA VAL A 300 4.03 11.94 5.45
C VAL A 300 4.79 12.83 6.43
N ARG A 301 5.63 13.77 5.94
CA ARG A 301 6.26 14.78 6.81
C ARG A 301 5.26 15.64 7.59
N ALA A 302 4.01 15.77 7.12
CA ALA A 302 2.95 16.44 7.88
C ALA A 302 2.58 15.72 9.20
N LEU A 303 3.00 14.47 9.36
CA LEU A 303 2.86 13.70 10.59
C LEU A 303 4.05 13.91 11.54
N ARG A 304 4.97 14.85 11.27
CA ARG A 304 6.08 15.18 12.17
C ARG A 304 5.95 16.57 12.78
#